data_AF-U2SLZ7-F1
#
_entry.id   AF-U2SLZ7-F1
#
_cell.length_a   1.000
_cell.length_b   1.000
_cell.length_c   1.000
_cell.angle_alpha   90.00
_cell.angle_beta   90.00
_cell.angle_gamma   90.00
#
_symmetry.space_group_name_H-M   'P 1'
#
loop_
_entity.id
_entity.type
_entity.pdbx_description
1 polymer ?
#
loop_
_entity_poly.entity_id
_entity_poly.type
_entity_poly.pdbx_seq_one_letter_code
_entity_poly.pdbx_strand_id
1 'polypeptide(L)'
;NNDAVNLGQLNTAINNAGAAATIKYKANGGAPETVKLSDGLDFVNGSNTTATVGPNGVVKYDVNLGTLAVGADGKAGADGKTGADGTVGKDGIATTQDVAKAINSSAWKVTSTASTGTVNTPSVEDVKNGDTVKFDAGDNIEITQNGKDFTFATKKDVKFDSVTINNGGPKLSATGIDAANKKITNVANGDVTATSKDAVNGSQLYGLSKNTVTVSGDSTSTTPQTLDQNGGIKLGIKSGDTQYLTSTATGTDITLDLTPDAKAKINKVATLSSNTISLGGDNGTTNTQALDKT
;
A
#
# COMPACT_ATOMS: atom_id res chain seq x y z
N ASN A 1 -29.82 96.33 -55.08
CA ASN A 1 -29.60 97.50 -54.22
C ASN A 1 -28.17 97.94 -54.45
N ASN A 2 -27.93 99.19 -54.88
CA ASN A 2 -26.61 99.66 -55.33
C ASN A 2 -26.02 100.76 -54.43
N ASP A 3 -26.56 100.90 -53.22
CA ASP A 3 -26.10 101.89 -52.24
C ASP A 3 -24.63 101.63 -51.86
N ALA A 4 -23.84 102.70 -51.77
CA ALA A 4 -22.44 102.60 -51.37
C ALA A 4 -22.33 102.24 -49.88
N VAL A 5 -21.67 101.12 -49.56
CA VAL A 5 -21.36 100.73 -48.19
C VAL A 5 -20.10 101.45 -47.69
N ASN A 6 -20.13 101.97 -46.46
CA ASN A 6 -18.92 102.47 -45.81
C ASN A 6 -18.10 101.31 -45.20
N LEU A 7 -16.82 101.58 -44.89
CA LEU A 7 -15.89 100.58 -44.36
C LEU A 7 -16.39 99.92 -43.07
N GLY A 8 -17.09 100.66 -42.20
CA GLY A 8 -17.66 100.11 -40.97
C GLY A 8 -18.80 99.14 -41.23
N GLN A 9 -19.72 99.49 -42.15
CA GLN A 9 -20.82 98.61 -42.58
C GLN A 9 -20.28 97.33 -43.23
N LEU A 10 -19.28 97.46 -44.11
CA LEU A 10 -18.62 96.33 -44.75
C LEU A 10 -17.95 95.42 -43.72
N ASN A 11 -17.18 95.98 -42.78
CA ASN A 11 -16.51 95.21 -41.73
C ASN A 11 -17.51 94.52 -40.79
N THR A 12 -18.62 95.19 -40.46
CA THR A 12 -19.71 94.62 -39.65
C THR A 12 -20.39 93.47 -40.39
N ALA A 13 -20.69 93.62 -41.68
CA ALA A 13 -21.27 92.57 -42.50
C ALA A 13 -20.33 91.35 -42.63
N ILE A 14 -19.04 91.58 -42.84
CA ILE A 14 -18.01 90.51 -42.91
C ILE A 14 -17.91 89.78 -41.55
N ASN A 15 -17.78 90.51 -40.44
CA ASN A 15 -17.68 89.90 -39.11
C ASN A 15 -18.95 89.12 -38.73
N ASN A 16 -20.13 89.66 -39.04
CA ASN A 16 -21.40 88.97 -38.81
C ASN A 16 -21.56 87.73 -39.72
N ALA A 17 -21.15 87.81 -40.98
CA ALA A 17 -21.17 86.66 -41.90
C ALA A 17 -20.20 85.56 -41.46
N GLY A 18 -19.00 85.93 -40.99
CA GLY A 18 -18.02 85.00 -40.42
C GLY A 18 -18.53 84.33 -39.14
N ALA A 19 -19.14 85.09 -38.23
CA ALA A 19 -19.72 84.57 -36.99
C ALA A 19 -21.00 83.72 -37.22
N ALA A 20 -21.78 84.02 -38.25
CA ALA A 20 -23.00 83.26 -38.60
C ALA A 20 -22.75 82.05 -39.52
N ALA A 21 -21.59 81.97 -40.16
CA ALA A 21 -21.23 80.83 -41.00
C ALA A 21 -21.11 79.54 -40.17
N THR A 22 -21.59 78.43 -40.73
CA THR A 22 -21.64 77.12 -40.07
C THR A 22 -20.91 76.06 -40.86
N ILE A 23 -20.27 75.13 -40.15
CA ILE A 23 -19.72 73.88 -40.70
C ILE A 23 -20.77 72.79 -40.51
N LYS A 24 -21.01 71.98 -41.55
CA LYS A 24 -21.82 70.75 -41.46
C LYS A 24 -20.91 69.54 -41.38
N TYR A 25 -21.17 68.61 -40.45
CA TYR A 25 -20.37 67.40 -40.26
C TYR A 25 -21.25 66.18 -39.94
N LYS A 26 -20.67 64.98 -40.01
CA LYS A 26 -21.34 63.70 -39.78
C LYS A 26 -20.39 62.72 -39.11
N ALA A 27 -20.89 61.95 -38.14
CA ALA A 27 -20.23 60.74 -37.67
C ALA A 27 -20.79 59.52 -38.41
N ASN A 28 -19.92 58.61 -38.88
CA ASN A 28 -20.27 57.28 -39.41
C ASN A 28 -21.45 57.23 -40.41
N GLY A 29 -21.58 58.24 -41.28
CA GLY A 29 -22.64 58.32 -42.30
C GLY A 29 -24.01 58.80 -41.81
N GLY A 30 -24.15 59.18 -40.54
CA GLY A 30 -25.42 59.58 -39.92
C GLY A 30 -26.02 60.92 -40.39
N ALA A 31 -26.92 61.48 -39.57
CA ALA A 31 -27.52 62.79 -39.81
C ALA A 31 -26.45 63.91 -39.81
N PRO A 32 -26.62 64.97 -40.61
CA PRO A 32 -25.71 66.11 -40.61
C PRO A 32 -25.95 67.02 -39.39
N GLU A 33 -24.94 67.14 -38.55
CA GLU A 33 -24.88 68.12 -37.46
C GLU A 33 -24.25 69.43 -37.95
N THR A 34 -24.46 70.51 -37.21
CA THR A 34 -23.94 71.84 -37.56
C THR A 34 -23.37 72.59 -36.37
N VAL A 35 -22.24 73.28 -36.56
CA VAL A 35 -21.67 74.23 -35.57
C VAL A 35 -21.27 75.54 -36.24
N LYS A 36 -21.28 76.66 -35.52
CA LYS A 36 -20.80 77.95 -36.06
C LYS A 36 -19.28 78.01 -36.06
N LEU A 37 -18.70 78.77 -36.98
CA LEU A 37 -17.26 79.07 -36.98
C LEU A 37 -16.81 79.80 -35.70
N SER A 38 -17.69 80.59 -35.06
CA SER A 38 -17.41 81.27 -33.79
C SER A 38 -17.30 80.32 -32.60
N ASP A 39 -17.99 79.18 -32.65
CA ASP A 39 -18.17 78.30 -31.50
C ASP A 39 -17.11 77.18 -31.49
N GLY A 40 -16.51 76.88 -32.65
CA GLY A 40 -15.45 75.88 -32.81
C GLY A 40 -15.95 74.43 -32.83
N LEU A 41 -15.03 73.47 -32.80
CA LEU A 41 -15.35 72.05 -32.62
C LEU A 41 -14.77 71.60 -31.28
N ASP A 42 -15.62 71.02 -30.42
CA ASP A 42 -15.21 70.38 -29.18
C ASP A 42 -15.05 68.86 -29.41
N PHE A 43 -13.82 68.37 -29.25
CA PHE A 43 -13.49 66.96 -29.39
C PHE A 43 -13.37 66.34 -28.01
N VAL A 44 -14.47 65.71 -27.56
CA VAL A 44 -14.57 65.10 -26.23
C VAL A 44 -13.90 63.73 -26.16
N ASN A 45 -13.50 63.34 -24.94
CA ASN A 45 -12.99 62.00 -24.64
C ASN A 45 -14.08 60.93 -24.80
N GLY A 46 -13.70 59.75 -25.30
CA GLY A 46 -14.52 58.55 -25.23
C GLY A 46 -14.23 57.74 -23.96
N SER A 47 -14.96 56.64 -23.74
CA SER A 47 -14.77 55.79 -22.56
C SER A 47 -13.32 55.31 -22.39
N ASN A 48 -12.68 54.91 -23.49
CA ASN A 48 -11.32 54.38 -23.54
C ASN A 48 -10.40 55.20 -24.47
N THR A 49 -10.77 56.43 -24.80
CA THR A 49 -9.94 57.30 -25.64
C THR A 49 -9.85 58.72 -25.12
N THR A 50 -8.65 59.30 -25.21
CA THR A 50 -8.41 60.71 -24.90
C THR A 50 -8.25 61.48 -26.20
N ALA A 51 -9.07 62.50 -26.41
CA ALA A 51 -8.94 63.43 -27.52
C ALA A 51 -7.90 64.50 -27.20
N THR A 52 -7.13 64.94 -28.18
CA THR A 52 -6.15 66.03 -28.02
C THR A 52 -6.08 66.86 -29.30
N VAL A 53 -6.14 68.18 -29.15
CA VAL A 53 -6.08 69.15 -30.24
C VAL A 53 -4.75 69.90 -30.19
N GLY A 54 -4.03 69.91 -31.30
CA GLY A 54 -2.77 70.62 -31.48
C GLY A 54 -2.88 71.82 -32.44
N PRO A 55 -1.75 72.51 -32.70
CA PRO A 55 -1.68 73.59 -33.68
C PRO A 55 -2.22 73.18 -35.06
N ASN A 56 -2.72 74.17 -35.82
CA ASN A 56 -3.27 73.98 -37.16
C ASN A 56 -4.45 72.99 -37.26
N GLY A 57 -5.14 72.71 -36.16
CA GLY A 57 -6.33 71.84 -36.14
C GLY A 57 -6.03 70.34 -36.22
N VAL A 58 -4.81 69.92 -35.89
CA VAL A 58 -4.48 68.48 -35.76
C VAL A 58 -5.23 67.90 -34.56
N VAL A 59 -6.05 66.88 -34.81
CA VAL A 59 -6.77 66.13 -33.76
C VAL A 59 -6.18 64.73 -33.66
N LYS A 60 -5.87 64.31 -32.43
CA LYS A 60 -5.39 62.97 -32.09
C LYS A 60 -6.37 62.29 -31.14
N TYR A 61 -6.53 60.99 -31.29
CA TYR A 61 -7.17 60.12 -30.29
C TYR A 61 -6.14 59.12 -29.79
N ASP A 62 -5.77 59.23 -28.51
CA ASP A 62 -4.98 58.20 -27.82
C ASP A 62 -5.91 57.18 -27.16
N VAL A 63 -5.46 55.92 -27.09
CA VAL A 63 -6.18 54.85 -26.39
C VAL A 63 -5.71 54.80 -24.94
N ASN A 64 -6.67 54.76 -24.02
CA ASN A 64 -6.43 54.61 -22.59
C ASN A 64 -6.09 53.13 -22.31
N LEU A 65 -4.79 52.81 -22.25
CA LEU A 65 -4.32 51.46 -21.98
C LEU A 65 -4.48 51.09 -20.49
N GLY A 66 -4.80 49.82 -20.24
CA GLY A 66 -4.87 49.23 -18.90
C GLY A 66 -3.76 48.21 -18.67
N THR A 67 -3.29 48.08 -17.43
CA THR A 67 -2.27 47.08 -17.05
C THR A 67 -2.93 45.75 -16.74
N LEU A 68 -2.59 44.70 -17.50
CA LEU A 68 -2.92 43.31 -17.19
C LEU A 68 -1.67 42.59 -16.66
N ALA A 69 -1.76 41.99 -15.48
CA ALA A 69 -0.67 41.23 -14.86
C ALA A 69 -1.17 39.93 -14.23
N VAL A 70 -0.26 39.19 -13.60
CA VAL A 70 -0.54 37.95 -12.87
C VAL A 70 -0.11 38.11 -11.42
N GLY A 71 -1.05 37.88 -10.50
CA GLY A 71 -0.80 37.93 -9.05
C GLY A 71 0.03 36.75 -8.56
N ALA A 72 0.54 36.84 -7.32
CA ALA A 72 1.30 35.77 -6.66
C ALA A 72 0.47 34.48 -6.41
N ASP A 73 -0.86 34.56 -6.57
CA ASP A 73 -1.80 33.43 -6.56
C ASP A 73 -1.96 32.75 -7.93
N GLY A 74 -1.17 33.16 -8.93
CA GLY A 74 -1.15 32.62 -10.30
C GLY A 74 -2.27 33.15 -11.21
N LYS A 75 -3.14 34.04 -10.73
CA LYS A 75 -4.30 34.52 -11.48
C LYS A 75 -3.99 35.78 -12.28
N ALA A 76 -4.43 35.80 -13.54
CA ALA A 76 -4.44 37.02 -14.34
C ALA A 76 -5.54 37.99 -13.87
N GLY A 77 -5.21 39.28 -13.83
CA GLY A 77 -6.14 40.36 -13.50
C GLY A 77 -5.53 41.72 -13.82
N ALA A 78 -6.32 42.79 -13.69
CA ALA A 78 -5.75 44.14 -13.70
C ALA A 78 -4.80 44.29 -12.50
N ASP A 79 -3.56 44.73 -12.72
CA ASP A 79 -2.58 44.78 -11.65
C ASP A 79 -2.98 45.85 -10.62
N GLY A 80 -3.33 45.41 -9.42
CA GLY A 80 -4.19 46.16 -8.51
C GLY A 80 -5.67 46.17 -8.95
N LYS A 81 -6.48 45.27 -8.34
CA LYS A 81 -7.94 45.35 -8.12
C LYS A 81 -8.69 46.39 -9.02
N THR A 82 -9.31 46.08 -10.19
CA THR A 82 -10.48 46.58 -11.06
C THR A 82 -11.35 47.93 -10.94
N GLY A 83 -11.44 48.92 -11.90
CA GLY A 83 -12.27 50.23 -11.98
C GLY A 83 -11.70 51.75 -12.05
N ALA A 84 -10.40 52.05 -11.87
CA ALA A 84 -9.44 53.23 -11.85
C ALA A 84 -9.87 54.68 -11.64
N ASP A 85 -9.73 55.05 -10.38
CA ASP A 85 -9.24 56.36 -9.93
C ASP A 85 -8.49 56.25 -8.59
N GLY A 86 -8.07 55.05 -8.17
CA GLY A 86 -7.68 54.79 -6.78
C GLY A 86 -8.84 54.18 -5.97
N THR A 87 -10.08 54.22 -6.49
CA THR A 87 -10.76 52.94 -6.65
C THR A 87 -9.80 51.96 -7.35
N VAL A 88 -9.77 50.72 -6.86
CA VAL A 88 -10.38 49.64 -7.63
C VAL A 88 -10.24 49.99 -9.18
N GLY A 89 -9.15 49.62 -9.97
CA GLY A 89 -8.44 49.98 -11.28
C GLY A 89 -8.89 49.61 -12.77
N LYS A 90 -9.04 50.58 -13.72
CA LYS A 90 -10.12 50.71 -14.77
C LYS A 90 -10.18 49.60 -15.80
N ASP A 91 -11.41 49.42 -16.28
CA ASP A 91 -11.69 48.93 -17.63
C ASP A 91 -10.89 49.78 -18.62
N GLY A 92 -9.75 49.25 -19.05
CA GLY A 92 -8.80 49.88 -19.96
C GLY A 92 -8.31 48.84 -20.96
N ILE A 93 -7.77 49.29 -22.09
CA ILE A 93 -7.41 48.37 -23.18
C ILE A 93 -6.04 47.73 -22.89
N ALA A 94 -6.02 46.40 -22.74
CA ALA A 94 -4.77 45.64 -22.69
C ALA A 94 -4.17 45.51 -24.10
N THR A 95 -2.84 45.55 -24.24
CA THR A 95 -2.19 45.28 -25.52
C THR A 95 -2.09 43.78 -25.80
N THR A 96 -1.80 43.40 -27.05
CA THR A 96 -1.53 41.98 -27.39
C THR A 96 -0.31 41.44 -26.65
N GLN A 97 0.66 42.30 -26.28
CA GLN A 97 1.81 41.91 -25.47
C GLN A 97 1.40 41.64 -24.02
N ASP A 98 0.48 42.40 -23.45
CA ASP A 98 0.03 42.22 -22.06
C ASP A 98 -0.81 40.94 -21.92
N VAL A 99 -1.70 40.67 -22.89
CA VAL A 99 -2.47 39.41 -22.96
C VAL A 99 -1.52 38.20 -23.07
N ALA A 100 -0.52 38.26 -23.95
CA ALA A 100 0.45 37.17 -24.11
C ALA A 100 1.30 36.95 -22.85
N LYS A 101 1.78 38.02 -22.21
CA LYS A 101 2.50 37.94 -20.92
C LYS A 101 1.63 37.33 -19.83
N ALA A 102 0.38 37.76 -19.70
CA ALA A 102 -0.52 37.28 -18.67
C ALA A 102 -0.85 35.78 -18.84
N ILE A 103 -1.13 35.34 -20.07
CA ILE A 103 -1.34 33.91 -20.38
C ILE A 103 -0.10 33.08 -20.03
N ASN A 104 1.08 33.50 -20.49
CA ASN A 104 2.33 32.75 -20.28
C ASN A 104 2.86 32.81 -18.84
N SER A 105 2.42 33.80 -18.04
CA SER A 105 2.79 33.93 -16.62
C SER A 105 1.76 33.31 -15.67
N SER A 106 0.52 33.11 -16.13
CA SER A 106 -0.54 32.48 -15.34
C SER A 106 -0.20 31.05 -14.97
N ALA A 107 -0.55 30.66 -13.75
CA ALA A 107 -0.21 29.36 -13.19
C ALA A 107 -1.31 28.83 -12.28
N TRP A 108 -1.34 27.51 -12.15
CA TRP A 108 -2.00 26.84 -11.03
C TRP A 108 -0.94 26.15 -10.16
N LYS A 109 -1.21 26.01 -8.86
CA LYS A 109 -0.24 25.44 -7.92
C LYS A 109 -0.47 23.94 -7.74
N VAL A 110 0.60 23.15 -7.80
CA VAL A 110 0.60 21.70 -7.55
C VAL A 110 1.40 21.39 -6.29
N THR A 111 0.95 20.42 -5.50
CA THR A 111 1.67 19.89 -4.33
C THR A 111 1.19 18.47 -4.01
N SER A 112 1.95 17.75 -3.19
CA SER A 112 1.62 16.39 -2.73
C SER A 112 1.46 16.35 -1.21
N THR A 113 0.46 15.61 -0.73
CA THR A 113 0.15 15.46 0.69
C THR A 113 -0.11 14.00 1.05
N ALA A 114 0.20 13.62 2.30
CA ALA A 114 -0.07 12.29 2.83
C ALA A 114 -1.12 12.37 3.93
N SER A 115 -2.17 11.53 3.84
CA SER A 115 -3.10 11.29 4.96
C SER A 115 -2.62 10.12 5.82
N THR A 116 -2.49 8.93 5.21
CA THR A 116 -1.98 7.71 5.87
C THR A 116 -0.83 7.04 5.11
N GLY A 117 -0.50 7.53 3.91
CA GLY A 117 0.61 7.05 3.08
C GLY A 117 1.93 7.79 3.36
N THR A 118 2.83 7.78 2.38
CA THR A 118 4.12 8.46 2.43
C THR A 118 4.27 9.40 1.25
N VAL A 119 4.69 10.65 1.53
CA VAL A 119 5.12 11.62 0.52
C VAL A 119 6.53 12.06 0.88
N ASN A 120 7.44 11.96 -0.08
CA ASN A 120 8.82 12.39 0.07
C ASN A 120 8.97 13.79 -0.55
N THR A 121 9.71 14.67 0.15
CA THR A 121 10.09 16.02 -0.33
C THR A 121 8.94 16.83 -0.98
N PRO A 122 7.81 17.07 -0.29
CA PRO A 122 6.73 17.88 -0.84
C PRO A 122 7.15 19.34 -0.98
N SER A 123 6.85 19.94 -2.14
CA SER A 123 6.92 21.38 -2.40
C SER A 123 5.63 21.88 -3.03
N VAL A 124 5.45 23.20 -3.12
CA VAL A 124 4.35 23.84 -3.85
C VAL A 124 4.95 24.51 -5.08
N GLU A 125 4.65 23.98 -6.26
CA GLU A 125 5.20 24.47 -7.52
C GLU A 125 4.13 25.15 -8.36
N ASP A 126 4.53 26.18 -9.12
CA ASP A 126 3.68 26.82 -10.14
C ASP A 126 3.76 26.04 -11.45
N VAL A 127 2.61 25.62 -11.98
CA VAL A 127 2.46 25.00 -13.30
C VAL A 127 1.87 26.04 -14.25
N LYS A 128 2.72 26.57 -15.14
CA LYS A 128 2.39 27.59 -16.14
C LYS A 128 1.88 26.97 -17.43
N ASN A 129 1.39 27.82 -18.33
CA ASN A 129 1.01 27.39 -19.67
C ASN A 129 2.23 26.85 -20.44
N GLY A 130 2.15 25.60 -20.90
CA GLY A 130 3.25 24.88 -21.55
C GLY A 130 4.03 23.92 -20.64
N ASP A 131 3.87 24.01 -19.31
CA ASP A 131 4.53 23.10 -18.38
C ASP A 131 3.90 21.69 -18.43
N THR A 132 4.70 20.67 -18.12
CA THR A 132 4.27 19.27 -18.08
C THR A 132 4.30 18.75 -16.65
N VAL A 133 3.14 18.31 -16.14
CA VAL A 133 3.06 17.51 -14.91
C VAL A 133 3.26 16.04 -15.27
N LYS A 134 4.15 15.36 -14.55
CA LYS A 134 4.41 13.92 -14.70
C LYS A 134 3.75 13.13 -13.58
N PHE A 135 3.24 11.95 -13.93
CA PHE A 135 2.75 10.95 -12.98
C PHE A 135 3.61 9.70 -13.13
N ASP A 136 4.56 9.51 -12.23
CA ASP A 136 5.49 8.39 -12.28
C ASP A 136 4.90 7.15 -11.57
N ALA A 137 4.88 6.01 -12.27
CA ALA A 137 4.35 4.77 -11.77
C ALA A 137 5.40 4.00 -10.94
N GLY A 138 5.22 3.94 -9.63
CA GLY A 138 6.06 3.12 -8.74
C GLY A 138 5.86 1.60 -8.92
N ASP A 139 6.66 0.79 -8.22
CA ASP A 139 6.78 -0.67 -8.44
C ASP A 139 5.46 -1.44 -8.56
N ASN A 140 4.44 -1.10 -7.76
CA ASN A 140 3.15 -1.80 -7.74
C ASN A 140 1.99 -1.05 -8.42
N ILE A 141 2.25 0.13 -8.97
CA ILE A 141 1.25 0.99 -9.61
C ILE A 141 1.36 0.87 -11.13
N GLU A 142 0.23 0.79 -11.80
CA GLU A 142 0.08 0.89 -13.26
C GLU A 142 -0.66 2.20 -13.58
N ILE A 143 -0.12 2.97 -14.53
CA ILE A 143 -0.73 4.20 -15.03
C ILE A 143 -0.89 4.05 -16.54
N THR A 144 -2.14 3.99 -17.00
CA THR A 144 -2.47 3.94 -18.43
C THR A 144 -2.99 5.30 -18.86
N GLN A 145 -2.30 5.95 -19.81
CA GLN A 145 -2.73 7.20 -20.43
C GLN A 145 -3.33 6.93 -21.81
N ASN A 146 -4.57 7.36 -22.05
CA ASN A 146 -5.20 7.41 -23.36
C ASN A 146 -5.55 8.88 -23.69
N GLY A 147 -4.59 9.61 -24.27
CA GLY A 147 -4.74 11.04 -24.53
C GLY A 147 -4.84 11.86 -23.24
N LYS A 148 -6.07 12.23 -22.85
CA LYS A 148 -6.37 12.98 -21.61
C LYS A 148 -6.93 12.11 -20.48
N ASP A 149 -7.29 10.86 -20.78
CA ASP A 149 -7.82 9.94 -19.78
C ASP A 149 -6.67 9.17 -19.13
N PHE A 150 -6.56 9.24 -17.81
CA PHE A 150 -5.56 8.52 -17.01
C PHE A 150 -6.25 7.51 -16.11
N THR A 151 -5.90 6.23 -16.25
CA THR A 151 -6.36 5.16 -15.35
C THR A 151 -5.22 4.74 -14.45
N PHE A 152 -5.46 4.76 -13.14
CA PHE A 152 -4.51 4.32 -12.11
C PHE A 152 -5.01 2.99 -11.54
N ALA A 153 -4.14 1.97 -11.53
CA ALA A 153 -4.46 0.65 -11.03
C ALA A 153 -3.29 0.06 -10.21
N THR A 154 -3.56 -0.96 -9.41
CA THR A 154 -2.51 -1.88 -8.95
C THR A 154 -2.16 -2.84 -10.08
N LYS A 155 -0.88 -3.16 -10.25
CA LYS A 155 -0.45 -4.23 -11.17
C LYS A 155 -1.11 -5.57 -10.77
N LYS A 156 -1.26 -6.49 -11.72
CA LYS A 156 -1.72 -7.87 -11.42
C LYS A 156 -0.67 -8.62 -10.60
N ASP A 157 0.59 -8.51 -11.03
CA ASP A 157 1.75 -9.04 -10.33
C ASP A 157 2.39 -7.91 -9.53
N VAL A 158 2.30 -8.02 -8.20
CA VAL A 158 2.82 -7.04 -7.24
C VAL A 158 3.96 -7.63 -6.42
N LYS A 159 4.96 -6.80 -6.11
CA LYS A 159 6.13 -7.15 -5.31
C LYS A 159 6.10 -6.38 -3.99
N PHE A 160 6.12 -7.10 -2.88
CA PHE A 160 6.26 -6.54 -1.54
C PHE A 160 7.40 -7.24 -0.81
N ASP A 161 8.21 -6.49 -0.05
CA ASP A 161 9.23 -7.10 0.82
C ASP A 161 8.59 -7.86 1.99
N SER A 162 7.42 -7.40 2.45
CA SER A 162 6.53 -8.19 3.30
C SER A 162 5.08 -7.74 3.19
N VAL A 163 4.16 -8.66 3.41
CA VAL A 163 2.75 -8.38 3.67
C VAL A 163 2.48 -8.71 5.14
N THR A 164 2.13 -7.69 5.93
CA THR A 164 1.86 -7.83 7.36
C THR A 164 0.39 -7.51 7.62
N ILE A 165 -0.32 -8.40 8.31
CA ILE A 165 -1.64 -8.10 8.85
C ILE A 165 -1.43 -7.42 10.21
N ASN A 166 -1.86 -6.16 10.32
CA ASN A 166 -1.70 -5.35 11.53
C ASN A 166 -2.31 -6.02 12.78
N ASN A 167 -1.93 -5.52 13.96
CA ASN A 167 -2.40 -6.01 15.27
C ASN A 167 -1.97 -7.45 15.60
N GLY A 168 -0.76 -7.84 15.18
CA GLY A 168 -0.17 -9.15 15.51
C GLY A 168 -0.79 -10.31 14.73
N GLY A 169 -1.23 -10.06 13.50
CA GLY A 169 -1.60 -11.10 12.54
C GLY A 169 -0.39 -11.75 11.86
N PRO A 170 -0.62 -12.75 11.00
CA PRO A 170 0.43 -13.39 10.22
C PRO A 170 1.22 -12.44 9.31
N LYS A 171 2.43 -12.85 8.95
CA LYS A 171 3.33 -12.14 8.04
C LYS A 171 3.83 -13.07 6.93
N LEU A 172 3.79 -12.60 5.69
CA LEU A 172 4.48 -13.20 4.56
C LEU A 172 5.72 -12.38 4.20
N SER A 173 6.85 -13.04 3.96
CA SER A 173 8.12 -12.39 3.58
C SER A 173 9.06 -13.36 2.86
N ALA A 174 10.23 -12.88 2.41
CA ALA A 174 11.26 -13.69 1.75
C ALA A 174 11.77 -14.89 2.58
N THR A 175 11.62 -14.88 3.92
CA THR A 175 11.99 -16.01 4.79
C THR A 175 10.84 -17.02 5.00
N GLY A 176 9.69 -16.83 4.35
CA GLY A 176 8.51 -17.68 4.47
C GLY A 176 7.34 -17.04 5.23
N ILE A 177 6.54 -17.88 5.88
CA ILE A 177 5.31 -17.53 6.60
C ILE A 177 5.58 -17.55 8.11
N ASP A 178 5.32 -16.42 8.78
CA ASP A 178 5.16 -16.38 10.23
C ASP A 178 3.67 -16.36 10.57
N ALA A 179 3.21 -17.39 11.30
CA ALA A 179 1.82 -17.53 11.73
C ALA A 179 1.46 -16.66 12.95
N ALA A 180 2.43 -15.96 13.57
CA ALA A 180 2.25 -15.11 14.75
C ALA A 180 1.47 -15.80 15.90
N ASN A 181 1.85 -17.05 16.20
CA ASN A 181 1.17 -17.94 17.17
C ASN A 181 -0.33 -18.18 16.91
N LYS A 182 -0.82 -18.00 15.67
CA LYS A 182 -2.17 -18.37 15.27
C LYS A 182 -2.21 -19.80 14.72
N LYS A 183 -3.37 -20.44 14.80
CA LYS A 183 -3.60 -21.76 14.19
C LYS A 183 -3.63 -21.63 12.67
N ILE A 184 -2.96 -22.54 11.97
CA ILE A 184 -3.17 -22.75 10.53
C ILE A 184 -4.23 -23.84 10.40
N THR A 185 -5.44 -23.47 9.96
CA THR A 185 -6.59 -24.37 9.81
C THR A 185 -6.87 -24.68 8.34
N ASN A 186 -7.76 -25.63 8.06
CA ASN A 186 -8.12 -26.07 6.70
C ASN A 186 -6.92 -26.63 5.89
N VAL A 187 -5.93 -27.17 6.60
CA VAL A 187 -4.81 -27.92 6.01
C VAL A 187 -5.29 -29.34 5.73
N ALA A 188 -5.24 -29.76 4.46
CA ALA A 188 -5.53 -31.14 4.05
C ALA A 188 -4.53 -32.13 4.69
N ASN A 189 -4.74 -33.44 4.52
CA ASN A 189 -3.72 -34.40 4.93
C ASN A 189 -2.53 -34.29 3.97
N GLY A 190 -1.34 -34.00 4.49
CA GLY A 190 -0.09 -34.01 3.71
C GLY A 190 0.48 -35.41 3.58
N ASP A 191 1.27 -35.70 2.54
CA ASP A 191 1.88 -37.01 2.37
C ASP A 191 2.94 -37.28 3.45
N VAL A 192 2.85 -38.42 4.13
CA VAL A 192 3.79 -38.84 5.17
C VAL A 192 4.81 -39.81 4.59
N THR A 193 5.81 -39.27 3.90
CA THR A 193 6.90 -40.03 3.25
C THR A 193 8.27 -39.42 3.55
N ALA A 194 9.35 -40.17 3.32
CA ALA A 194 10.71 -39.75 3.64
C ALA A 194 11.20 -38.48 2.92
N THR A 195 10.56 -38.11 1.80
CA THR A 195 10.95 -36.95 0.97
C THR A 195 9.96 -35.79 1.04
N SER A 196 8.79 -35.97 1.68
CA SER A 196 7.70 -34.99 1.73
C SER A 196 8.13 -33.60 2.21
N LYS A 197 7.39 -32.58 1.75
CA LYS A 197 7.51 -31.18 2.15
C LYS A 197 6.15 -30.61 2.57
N ASP A 198 5.13 -31.46 2.70
CA ASP A 198 3.78 -31.06 3.05
C ASP A 198 3.67 -30.73 4.54
N ALA A 199 2.75 -29.83 4.86
CA ALA A 199 2.31 -29.64 6.23
C ALA A 199 1.39 -30.80 6.65
N VAL A 200 1.69 -31.46 7.76
CA VAL A 200 0.77 -32.43 8.38
C VAL A 200 -0.24 -31.72 9.26
N ASN A 201 -1.49 -32.19 9.25
CA ASN A 201 -2.54 -31.65 10.13
C ASN A 201 -2.73 -32.48 11.41
N GLY A 202 -3.51 -31.95 12.35
CA GLY A 202 -3.73 -32.59 13.65
C GLY A 202 -4.40 -33.98 13.59
N SER A 203 -5.17 -34.29 12.53
CA SER A 203 -5.81 -35.61 12.39
C SER A 203 -4.80 -36.72 12.09
N GLN A 204 -3.70 -36.40 11.39
CA GLN A 204 -2.64 -37.35 11.07
C GLN A 204 -1.80 -37.68 12.31
N LEU A 205 -1.45 -36.65 13.10
CA LEU A 205 -0.77 -36.85 14.38
C LEU A 205 -1.66 -37.60 15.38
N TYR A 206 -2.95 -37.31 15.41
CA TYR A 206 -3.93 -38.05 16.22
C TYR A 206 -4.06 -39.51 15.79
N GLY A 207 -4.11 -39.78 14.48
CA GLY A 207 -4.11 -41.16 13.96
C GLY A 207 -2.87 -41.93 14.41
N LEU A 208 -1.68 -41.33 14.28
CA LEU A 208 -0.44 -41.92 14.79
C LEU A 208 -0.47 -42.14 16.31
N SER A 209 -0.97 -41.17 17.09
CA SER A 209 -1.02 -41.28 18.55
C SER A 209 -2.00 -42.36 19.05
N LYS A 210 -2.96 -42.76 18.20
CA LYS A 210 -3.90 -43.86 18.45
C LYS A 210 -3.45 -45.23 17.94
N ASN A 211 -2.28 -45.35 17.32
CA ASN A 211 -1.67 -46.66 17.09
C ASN A 211 -1.43 -47.40 18.43
N THR A 212 -1.45 -48.72 18.38
CA THR A 212 -1.31 -49.59 19.56
C THR A 212 -0.05 -50.44 19.52
N VAL A 213 0.51 -50.71 20.69
CA VAL A 213 1.60 -51.66 20.92
C VAL A 213 1.07 -52.82 21.77
N THR A 214 1.51 -54.03 21.46
CA THR A 214 1.13 -55.26 22.18
C THR A 214 2.35 -56.19 22.25
N VAL A 215 2.52 -56.90 23.37
CA VAL A 215 3.57 -57.93 23.54
C VAL A 215 2.92 -59.29 23.59
N SER A 216 3.38 -60.22 22.75
CA SER A 216 2.90 -61.61 22.72
C SER A 216 3.93 -62.57 23.30
N GLY A 217 3.45 -63.61 23.97
CA GLY A 217 4.19 -64.83 24.29
C GLY A 217 3.64 -66.03 23.52
N ASP A 218 4.04 -67.24 23.90
CA ASP A 218 3.80 -68.48 23.14
C ASP A 218 2.32 -68.80 22.83
N SER A 219 1.38 -68.33 23.66
CA SER A 219 -0.07 -68.56 23.44
C SER A 219 -0.97 -67.45 24.01
N THR A 220 -0.39 -66.32 24.46
CA THR A 220 -1.13 -65.20 25.06
C THR A 220 -0.51 -63.87 24.63
N SER A 221 -1.24 -62.77 24.81
CA SER A 221 -0.76 -61.43 24.49
C SER A 221 -1.25 -60.42 25.53
N THR A 222 -0.53 -59.31 25.70
CA THR A 222 -0.96 -58.22 26.57
C THR A 222 -2.23 -57.55 26.04
N THR A 223 -2.91 -56.76 26.86
CA THR A 223 -3.91 -55.82 26.33
C THR A 223 -3.19 -54.75 25.48
N PRO A 224 -3.69 -54.40 24.27
CA PRO A 224 -3.09 -53.34 23.46
C PRO A 224 -3.05 -52.01 24.21
N GLN A 225 -1.91 -51.32 24.16
CA GLN A 225 -1.70 -49.99 24.76
C GLN A 225 -1.55 -48.94 23.65
N THR A 226 -2.19 -47.78 23.74
CA THR A 226 -2.00 -46.70 22.73
C THR A 226 -0.69 -45.95 22.94
N LEU A 227 -0.14 -45.36 21.88
CA LEU A 227 1.06 -44.52 21.95
C LEU A 227 0.87 -43.25 22.81
N ASP A 228 -0.36 -42.77 22.96
CA ASP A 228 -0.71 -41.57 23.74
C ASP A 228 -0.98 -41.80 25.24
N GLN A 229 -0.55 -42.94 25.78
CA GLN A 229 -0.73 -43.27 27.20
C GLN A 229 0.00 -42.26 28.11
N ASN A 230 -0.75 -41.59 29.00
CA ASN A 230 -0.17 -40.67 29.97
C ASN A 230 0.81 -41.41 30.92
N GLY A 231 2.04 -40.90 31.04
CA GLY A 231 3.14 -41.58 31.74
C GLY A 231 3.95 -42.56 30.87
N GLY A 232 3.62 -42.69 29.58
CA GLY A 232 4.27 -43.58 28.63
C GLY A 232 3.74 -45.02 28.67
N ILE A 233 4.12 -45.81 27.67
CA ILE A 233 3.77 -47.24 27.62
C ILE A 233 4.67 -48.00 28.60
N LYS A 234 4.06 -48.69 29.56
CA LYS A 234 4.78 -49.56 30.52
C LYS A 234 4.54 -51.03 30.19
N LEU A 235 5.51 -51.66 29.53
CA LEU A 235 5.56 -53.10 29.29
C LEU A 235 6.45 -53.75 30.35
N GLY A 236 5.89 -54.65 31.16
CA GLY A 236 6.64 -55.33 32.23
C GLY A 236 6.70 -56.83 31.98
N ILE A 237 7.92 -57.40 31.96
CA ILE A 237 8.11 -58.85 31.93
C ILE A 237 8.07 -59.37 33.36
N LYS A 238 7.07 -60.21 33.67
CA LYS A 238 6.91 -60.86 34.99
C LYS A 238 7.23 -62.34 34.86
N SER A 239 7.93 -62.88 35.86
CA SER A 239 7.96 -64.33 36.04
C SER A 239 6.57 -64.81 36.45
N GLY A 240 6.10 -65.91 35.83
CA GLY A 240 4.86 -66.58 36.22
C GLY A 240 4.96 -67.24 37.60
N ASP A 241 6.16 -67.68 37.98
CA ASP A 241 6.50 -68.13 39.34
C ASP A 241 7.90 -67.65 39.72
N THR A 242 7.95 -66.69 40.65
CA THR A 242 9.20 -66.11 41.16
C THR A 242 10.04 -67.09 42.00
N GLN A 243 9.53 -68.29 42.30
CA GLN A 243 10.32 -69.36 42.93
C GLN A 243 11.34 -69.99 41.97
N TYR A 244 11.07 -70.00 40.66
CA TYR A 244 11.92 -70.67 39.67
C TYR A 244 12.68 -69.72 38.75
N LEU A 245 12.06 -68.61 38.36
CA LEU A 245 12.62 -67.62 37.43
C LEU A 245 12.48 -66.21 38.01
N THR A 246 13.53 -65.39 37.89
CA THR A 246 13.52 -63.96 38.18
C THR A 246 13.49 -63.15 36.88
N SER A 247 12.96 -61.93 36.97
CA SER A 247 13.00 -60.92 35.92
C SER A 247 13.50 -59.63 36.55
N THR A 248 14.64 -59.12 36.09
CA THR A 248 15.21 -57.85 36.54
C THR A 248 15.44 -56.94 35.34
N ALA A 249 15.06 -55.67 35.47
CA ALA A 249 15.27 -54.67 34.44
C ALA A 249 16.25 -53.61 34.95
N THR A 250 17.33 -53.38 34.20
CA THR A 250 18.38 -52.41 34.54
C THR A 250 18.89 -51.73 33.27
N GLY A 251 18.79 -50.41 33.20
CA GLY A 251 19.09 -49.68 31.96
C GLY A 251 18.10 -50.04 30.86
N THR A 252 18.62 -50.48 29.70
CA THR A 252 17.83 -50.94 28.55
C THR A 252 17.47 -52.42 28.61
N ASP A 253 18.12 -53.19 29.49
CA ASP A 253 18.14 -54.64 29.40
C ASP A 253 17.20 -55.29 30.42
N ILE A 254 16.57 -56.39 30.01
CA ILE A 254 15.77 -57.27 30.88
C ILE A 254 16.51 -58.59 30.99
N THR A 255 16.99 -58.90 32.19
CA THR A 255 17.61 -60.19 32.51
C THR A 255 16.54 -61.15 33.00
N LEU A 256 16.44 -62.31 32.34
CA LEU A 256 15.70 -63.47 32.81
C LEU A 256 16.70 -64.51 33.29
N ASP A 257 16.58 -64.96 34.54
CA ASP A 257 17.51 -65.90 35.13
C ASP A 257 16.79 -66.86 36.10
N LEU A 258 17.33 -68.07 36.27
CA LEU A 258 16.83 -69.00 37.27
C LEU A 258 17.16 -68.50 38.68
N THR A 259 16.26 -68.73 39.64
CA THR A 259 16.54 -68.44 41.06
C THR A 259 17.75 -69.25 41.56
N PRO A 260 18.48 -68.75 42.59
CA PRO A 260 19.56 -69.51 43.22
C PRO A 260 19.10 -70.91 43.68
N ASP A 261 17.88 -71.02 44.20
CA ASP A 261 17.29 -72.29 44.65
C ASP A 261 17.01 -73.26 43.49
N ALA A 262 16.49 -72.75 42.36
CA ALA A 262 16.29 -73.57 41.17
C ALA A 262 17.63 -74.08 40.61
N LYS A 263 18.64 -73.21 40.53
CA LYS A 263 20.02 -73.58 40.14
C LYS A 263 20.61 -74.62 41.10
N ALA A 264 20.46 -74.44 42.42
CA ALA A 264 20.94 -75.39 43.42
C ALA A 264 20.26 -76.76 43.33
N LYS A 265 18.94 -76.81 43.09
CA LYS A 265 18.20 -78.06 42.87
C LYS A 265 18.67 -78.79 41.60
N ILE A 266 18.85 -78.07 40.49
CA ILE A 266 19.38 -78.63 39.24
C ILE A 266 20.79 -79.19 39.46
N ASN A 267 21.66 -78.45 40.15
CA ASN A 267 23.01 -78.91 40.47
C ASN A 267 23.02 -80.15 41.38
N LYS A 268 22.13 -80.26 42.39
CA LYS A 268 22.00 -81.47 43.23
C LYS A 268 21.61 -82.70 42.39
N VAL A 269 20.72 -82.55 41.40
CA VAL A 269 20.34 -83.63 40.48
C VAL A 269 21.53 -84.05 39.60
N ALA A 270 22.29 -83.10 39.06
CA ALA A 270 23.50 -83.40 38.28
C ALA A 270 24.51 -84.22 39.11
N THR A 271 24.81 -83.79 40.35
CA THR A 271 25.71 -84.51 41.26
C THR A 271 25.21 -85.93 41.60
N LEU A 272 23.89 -86.10 41.78
CA LEU A 272 23.31 -87.43 42.03
C LEU A 272 23.47 -88.36 40.82
N SER A 273 23.37 -87.85 39.59
CA SER A 273 23.54 -88.65 38.37
C SER A 273 24.98 -89.13 38.14
N SER A 274 25.97 -88.46 38.72
CA SER A 274 27.40 -88.85 38.66
C SER A 274 27.84 -89.79 39.79
N ASN A 275 26.99 -90.07 40.78
CA ASN A 275 27.36 -90.93 41.91
C ASN A 275 27.05 -92.40 41.63
N THR A 276 28.04 -93.28 41.81
CA THR A 276 27.82 -94.74 41.85
C THR A 276 27.10 -95.14 43.14
N ILE A 277 25.88 -95.68 43.02
CA ILE A 277 25.15 -96.28 44.14
C ILE A 277 25.84 -97.60 44.51
N SER A 278 26.65 -97.57 45.58
CA SER A 278 27.25 -98.78 46.14
C SER A 278 26.22 -99.52 47.00
N LEU A 279 25.53 -100.49 46.39
CA LEU A 279 24.81 -101.51 47.15
C LEU A 279 25.87 -102.46 47.73
N GLY A 280 26.05 -102.43 49.06
CA GLY A 280 27.01 -103.30 49.74
C GLY A 280 26.78 -104.78 49.40
N GLY A 281 27.86 -105.56 49.36
CA GLY A 281 27.84 -106.94 48.89
C GLY A 281 26.74 -107.78 49.53
N ASP A 282 25.91 -108.40 48.68
CA ASP A 282 24.78 -109.22 49.11
C ASP A 282 25.28 -110.46 49.89
N ASN A 283 24.88 -110.54 51.16
CA ASN A 283 25.20 -111.65 52.05
C ASN A 283 24.02 -112.62 52.24
N GLY A 284 23.07 -112.65 51.30
CA GLY A 284 22.03 -113.67 51.19
C GLY A 284 20.84 -113.51 52.15
N THR A 285 20.58 -112.30 52.65
CA THR A 285 19.42 -112.02 53.52
C THR A 285 18.58 -110.88 52.96
N THR A 286 17.25 -111.05 52.96
CA THR A 286 16.29 -110.08 52.39
C THR A 286 16.06 -108.88 53.32
N ASN A 287 17.10 -108.10 53.57
CA ASN A 287 17.00 -106.83 54.28
C ASN A 287 16.73 -105.69 53.30
N THR A 288 15.49 -105.18 53.30
CA THR A 288 15.10 -103.99 52.54
C THR A 288 15.88 -102.77 53.06
N GLN A 289 16.89 -102.32 52.31
CA GLN A 289 17.60 -101.09 52.62
C GLN A 289 16.82 -99.89 52.08
N ALA A 290 16.38 -99.00 52.97
CA ALA A 290 15.78 -97.73 52.59
C ALA A 290 16.89 -96.73 52.21
N LEU A 291 16.70 -95.99 51.10
CA LEU A 291 17.49 -94.79 50.86
C LEU A 291 17.04 -93.73 51.87
N ASP A 292 17.91 -93.41 52.83
CA ASP A 292 17.69 -92.29 53.74
C ASP A 292 17.59 -90.97 52.94
N LYS A 293 16.63 -90.13 53.29
CA LYS A 293 16.33 -88.86 52.64
C LYS A 293 16.64 -87.71 53.59
N THR A 294 17.89 -87.25 53.52
CA THR A 294 18.32 -85.94 54.04
C THR A 294 18.83 -85.03 52.91
#